data_AF-A0A0P6XZK6-F1
#
_entry.id   AF-A0A0P6XZK6-F1
#
_cell.length_a   1.000
_cell.length_b   1.000
_cell.length_c   1.000
_cell.angle_alpha   90.00
_cell.angle_beta   90.00
_cell.angle_gamma   90.00
#
_symmetry.space_group_name_H-M   'P 1'
#
loop_
_entity.id
_entity.type
_entity.pdbx_description
1 polymer ?
#
loop_
_entity_poly.entity_id
_entity_poly.type
_entity_poly.pdbx_seq_one_letter_code
_entity_poly.pdbx_strand_id
1 'polypeptide(L)'
;MRFNFLGGFAGQLVSGIIWLAAAALGTWLSPGAGMAVLFFGSMGIFPLTRLLVRLMGRPGKVSPDNGLWQLGSQAAFTVPLNFLLVGAITLNRENCFFPAAMIVVGTHYLPFITLYGMKMFGILAGLLVSLGAGLALYGPDMFSLGGWVTAALLIAFAFLGRSLVLLEEKR
;
A
#
# COMPACT_ATOMS: atom_id res chain seq x y z
N MET A 1 -16.05 4.15 -5.44
CA MET A 1 -15.15 3.00 -5.17
C MET A 1 -15.41 2.33 -3.83
N ARG A 2 -15.72 3.10 -2.76
CA ARG A 2 -16.03 2.62 -1.40
C ARG A 2 -16.73 1.26 -1.32
N PHE A 3 -17.97 1.14 -1.79
CA PHE A 3 -18.76 -0.09 -1.66
C PHE A 3 -18.28 -1.22 -2.58
N ASN A 4 -18.02 -0.89 -3.85
CA ASN A 4 -17.62 -1.90 -4.86
C ASN A 4 -16.24 -2.54 -4.59
N PHE A 5 -15.42 -1.93 -3.72
CA PHE A 5 -14.11 -2.41 -3.29
C PHE A 5 -14.01 -2.62 -1.77
N LEU A 6 -15.14 -2.69 -1.04
CA LEU A 6 -15.18 -2.93 0.42
C LEU A 6 -14.23 -2.03 1.22
N GLY A 7 -14.27 -0.73 0.98
CA GLY A 7 -13.44 0.24 1.69
C GLY A 7 -11.95 0.12 1.37
N GLY A 8 -11.59 -0.52 0.25
CA GLY A 8 -10.20 -0.77 -0.14
C GLY A 8 -9.59 -2.01 0.50
N PHE A 9 -10.39 -2.84 1.18
CA PHE A 9 -9.97 -4.06 1.88
C PHE A 9 -8.99 -4.91 1.07
N ALA A 10 -9.41 -5.38 -0.10
CA ALA A 10 -8.62 -6.31 -0.88
C ALA A 10 -7.29 -5.71 -1.35
N GLY A 11 -7.28 -4.43 -1.71
CA GLY A 11 -6.05 -3.75 -2.13
C GLY A 11 -5.06 -3.63 -0.99
N GLN A 12 -5.51 -3.15 0.16
CA GLN A 12 -4.66 -3.01 1.34
C GLN A 12 -4.19 -4.37 1.88
N LEU A 13 -5.05 -5.41 1.86
CA LEU A 13 -4.67 -6.75 2.31
C LEU A 13 -3.62 -7.37 1.39
N VAL A 14 -3.81 -7.31 0.06
CA VAL A 14 -2.83 -7.82 -0.91
C VAL A 14 -1.50 -7.08 -0.76
N SER A 15 -1.54 -5.74 -0.67
CA SER A 15 -0.33 -4.95 -0.41
C SER A 15 0.33 -5.35 0.91
N GLY A 16 -0.44 -5.47 2.00
CA GLY A 16 0.07 -5.89 3.31
C GLY A 16 0.75 -7.25 3.28
N ILE A 17 0.21 -8.23 2.55
CA ILE A 17 0.81 -9.55 2.38
C ILE A 17 2.13 -9.47 1.58
N ILE A 18 2.17 -8.67 0.51
CA ILE A 18 3.40 -8.45 -0.27
C ILE A 18 4.48 -7.80 0.61
N TRP A 19 4.11 -6.78 1.39
CA TRP A 19 5.02 -6.12 2.33
C TRP A 19 5.49 -7.07 3.43
N LEU A 20 4.61 -7.95 3.93
CA LEU A 20 4.95 -8.98 4.91
C LEU A 20 5.97 -9.97 4.34
N ALA A 21 5.73 -10.46 3.12
CA ALA A 21 6.64 -11.36 2.42
C ALA A 21 7.99 -10.68 2.14
N ALA A 22 7.98 -9.42 1.71
CA ALA A 22 9.19 -8.63 1.49
C ALA A 22 9.99 -8.43 2.79
N ALA A 23 9.32 -8.13 3.90
CA ALA A 23 9.96 -7.98 5.20
C ALA A 23 10.53 -9.30 5.71
N ALA A 24 9.78 -10.40 5.59
CA ALA A 24 10.22 -11.74 5.95
C ALA A 24 11.47 -12.17 5.17
N LEU A 25 11.44 -12.04 3.85
CA LEU A 25 12.58 -12.40 3.00
C LEU A 25 13.76 -11.44 3.17
N GLY A 26 13.50 -10.16 3.41
CA GLY A 26 14.52 -9.17 3.78
C GLY A 26 15.22 -9.49 5.10
N THR A 27 14.47 -10.01 6.08
CA THR A 27 14.98 -10.34 7.42
C THR A 27 15.73 -11.66 7.44
N TRP A 28 15.20 -12.68 6.76
CA TRP A 28 15.66 -14.07 6.91
C TRP A 28 16.46 -14.60 5.74
N LEU A 29 16.42 -13.95 4.57
CA LEU A 29 17.18 -14.39 3.39
C LEU A 29 18.24 -13.36 3.00
N SER A 30 17.84 -12.19 2.52
CA SER A 30 18.76 -11.09 2.21
C SER A 30 18.01 -9.79 1.91
N PRO A 31 18.64 -8.61 2.08
CA PRO A 31 18.04 -7.35 1.70
C PRO A 31 17.53 -7.32 0.26
N GLY A 32 18.34 -7.78 -0.69
CA GLY A 32 17.98 -7.85 -2.11
C GLY A 32 16.75 -8.72 -2.39
N ALA A 33 16.57 -9.83 -1.67
CA ALA A 33 15.37 -10.65 -1.79
C ALA A 33 14.12 -9.88 -1.35
N GLY A 34 14.20 -9.16 -0.22
CA GLY A 34 13.12 -8.29 0.25
C GLY A 34 12.77 -7.18 -0.75
N MET A 35 13.79 -6.53 -1.33
CA MET A 35 13.59 -5.50 -2.36
C MET A 35 12.90 -6.06 -3.60
N ALA A 36 13.38 -7.20 -4.11
CA ALA A 36 12.84 -7.84 -5.29
C ALA A 36 11.37 -8.24 -5.09
N VAL A 37 11.04 -8.82 -3.93
CA VAL A 37 9.66 -9.21 -3.60
C VAL A 37 8.76 -7.99 -3.51
N LEU A 38 9.21 -6.90 -2.88
CA LEU A 38 8.41 -5.69 -2.82
C LEU A 38 8.18 -5.10 -4.21
N PHE A 39 9.22 -4.98 -5.02
CA PHE A 39 9.14 -4.36 -6.35
C PHE A 39 8.29 -5.17 -7.33
N PHE A 40 8.63 -6.45 -7.54
CA PHE A 40 7.92 -7.30 -8.50
C PHE A 40 6.55 -7.73 -7.99
N GLY A 41 6.44 -8.04 -6.69
CA GLY A 41 5.15 -8.37 -6.07
C GLY A 41 4.14 -7.24 -6.20
N SER A 42 4.58 -5.98 -6.06
CA SER A 42 3.69 -4.82 -6.16
C SER A 42 3.05 -4.64 -7.54
N MET A 43 3.67 -5.14 -8.62
CA MET A 43 3.10 -5.10 -9.97
C MET A 43 1.78 -5.91 -10.06
N GLY A 44 1.64 -6.92 -9.21
CA GLY A 44 0.45 -7.76 -9.12
C GLY A 44 -0.69 -7.18 -8.29
N ILE A 45 -0.51 -6.07 -7.57
CA ILE A 45 -1.50 -5.57 -6.59
C ILE A 45 -2.88 -5.39 -7.23
N PHE A 46 -2.95 -4.70 -8.37
CA PHE A 46 -4.23 -4.38 -8.99
C PHE A 46 -4.99 -5.61 -9.54
N PRO A 47 -4.38 -6.51 -10.34
CA PRO A 47 -5.07 -7.71 -10.78
C PRO A 47 -5.48 -8.62 -9.61
N LEU A 48 -4.62 -8.79 -8.60
CA LEU A 48 -4.93 -9.58 -7.40
C LEU A 48 -6.07 -8.96 -6.58
N THR A 49 -6.09 -7.64 -6.46
CA THR A 49 -7.18 -6.90 -5.80
C THR A 49 -8.50 -7.17 -6.51
N ARG A 50 -8.55 -7.02 -7.83
CA ARG A 50 -9.77 -7.25 -8.61
C ARG A 50 -10.24 -8.70 -8.47
N LEU A 51 -9.32 -9.66 -8.52
CA LEU A 51 -9.61 -11.07 -8.32
C LEU A 51 -10.24 -11.32 -6.95
N LEU A 52 -9.60 -10.85 -5.88
CA LEU A 52 -10.06 -11.05 -4.51
C LEU A 52 -11.45 -10.41 -4.28
N VAL A 53 -11.68 -9.18 -4.75
CA VAL A 53 -12.97 -8.50 -4.64
C VAL A 53 -14.08 -9.27 -5.37
N ARG A 54 -13.80 -9.84 -6.55
CA ARG A 54 -14.76 -10.67 -7.29
C ARG A 54 -15.07 -11.97 -6.57
N LEU A 55 -14.07 -12.63 -6.00
CA LEU A 55 -14.26 -13.84 -5.17
C LEU A 55 -15.11 -13.55 -3.93
N MET A 56 -15.08 -12.32 -3.42
CA MET A 56 -15.93 -11.84 -2.32
C MET A 56 -17.33 -11.39 -2.77
N GLY A 57 -17.73 -11.67 -4.01
CA GLY A 57 -19.06 -11.32 -4.53
C GLY A 57 -19.26 -9.85 -4.86
N ARG A 58 -18.19 -9.05 -4.97
CA ARG A 58 -18.26 -7.62 -5.29
C ARG A 58 -17.81 -7.34 -6.73
N PRO A 59 -18.34 -6.30 -7.39
CA PRO A 59 -18.07 -6.08 -8.82
C PRO A 59 -16.60 -5.86 -9.17
N GLY A 60 -15.81 -5.27 -8.27
CA GLY A 60 -14.41 -4.92 -8.54
C GLY A 60 -14.24 -3.91 -9.69
N LYS A 61 -15.28 -3.11 -9.96
CA LYS A 61 -15.33 -2.02 -10.94
C LYS A 61 -16.29 -0.94 -10.46
N VAL A 62 -16.18 0.27 -10.99
CA VAL A 62 -17.14 1.36 -10.78
C VAL A 62 -18.04 1.55 -12.02
N SER A 63 -19.08 2.39 -11.91
CA SER A 63 -19.90 2.77 -13.08
C SER A 63 -19.02 3.39 -14.18
N PRO A 64 -19.28 3.13 -15.48
CA PRO A 64 -18.64 3.85 -16.58
C PRO A 64 -18.74 5.38 -16.46
N ASP A 65 -19.80 5.90 -15.82
CA ASP A 65 -20.01 7.34 -15.61
C ASP A 65 -19.12 7.95 -14.52
N ASN A 66 -18.32 7.12 -13.82
CA ASN A 66 -17.42 7.60 -12.79
C ASN A 66 -16.19 8.28 -13.41
N GLY A 67 -16.22 9.61 -13.51
CA GLY A 67 -15.13 10.42 -14.06
C GLY A 67 -13.80 10.39 -13.27
N LEU A 68 -13.76 9.75 -12.09
CA LEU A 68 -12.53 9.64 -11.28
C LEU A 68 -11.85 8.27 -11.41
N TRP A 69 -12.40 7.33 -12.20
CA TRP A 69 -11.86 5.98 -12.30
C TRP A 69 -10.39 5.95 -12.78
N GLN A 70 -10.07 6.74 -13.81
CA GLN A 70 -8.75 6.83 -14.42
C GLN A 70 -7.72 7.50 -13.49
N LEU A 71 -8.17 8.36 -12.57
CA LEU A 71 -7.28 8.97 -11.58
C LEU A 71 -6.67 7.90 -10.66
N GLY A 72 -7.40 6.83 -10.37
CA GLY A 72 -6.87 5.69 -9.61
C GLY A 72 -5.68 5.02 -10.30
N SER A 73 -5.75 4.82 -11.63
CA SER A 73 -4.62 4.26 -12.38
C SER A 73 -3.44 5.23 -12.47
N GLN A 74 -3.69 6.53 -12.70
CA GLN A 74 -2.63 7.53 -12.74
C GLN A 74 -1.89 7.62 -11.40
N ALA A 75 -2.64 7.63 -10.30
CA ALA A 75 -2.08 7.58 -8.95
C ALA A 75 -1.26 6.30 -8.72
N ALA A 76 -1.72 5.13 -9.20
CA ALA A 76 -0.96 3.89 -9.07
C ALA A 76 0.37 3.91 -9.83
N PHE A 77 0.41 4.53 -11.01
CA PHE A 77 1.63 4.64 -11.80
C PHE A 77 2.69 5.55 -11.18
N THR A 78 2.34 6.43 -10.23
CA THR A 78 3.36 7.22 -9.53
C THR A 78 4.27 6.34 -8.67
N VAL A 79 3.81 5.19 -8.20
CA VAL A 79 4.60 4.29 -7.35
C VAL A 79 5.81 3.71 -8.12
N PRO A 80 5.65 2.93 -9.21
CA PRO A 80 6.79 2.35 -9.93
C PRO A 80 7.75 3.43 -10.48
N LEU A 81 7.23 4.60 -10.86
CA LEU A 81 8.08 5.72 -11.29
C LEU A 81 8.95 6.25 -10.14
N ASN A 82 8.39 6.39 -8.94
CA ASN A 82 9.16 6.82 -7.76
C ASN A 82 10.09 5.73 -7.21
N PHE A 83 9.91 4.46 -7.58
CA PHE A 83 10.88 3.41 -7.25
C PHE A 83 12.26 3.65 -7.88
N LEU A 84 12.36 4.47 -8.95
CA LEU A 84 13.65 4.94 -9.46
C LEU A 84 14.41 5.76 -8.41
N LEU A 85 13.70 6.66 -7.69
CA LEU A 85 14.26 7.46 -6.61
C LEU A 85 14.59 6.59 -5.38
N VAL A 86 13.70 5.65 -5.03
CA VAL A 86 13.96 4.67 -3.97
C VAL A 86 15.25 3.90 -4.28
N GLY A 87 15.43 3.43 -5.51
CA GLY A 87 16.65 2.78 -5.96
C GLY A 87 17.88 3.66 -5.80
N ALA A 88 17.84 4.92 -6.26
CA ALA A 88 18.95 5.85 -6.15
C ALA A 88 19.41 6.09 -4.69
N ILE A 89 18.47 6.21 -3.76
CA ILE A 89 18.77 6.34 -2.33
C ILE A 89 19.36 5.04 -1.78
N THR A 90 18.77 3.90 -2.16
CA THR A 90 19.18 2.56 -1.70
C THR A 90 20.62 2.21 -2.11
N LEU A 91 21.07 2.69 -3.27
CA LEU A 91 22.47 2.51 -3.73
C LEU A 91 23.50 3.14 -2.78
N ASN A 92 23.12 4.18 -2.04
CA ASN A 92 24.00 4.87 -1.10
C ASN A 92 23.76 4.42 0.35
N ARG A 93 22.50 4.10 0.70
CA ARG A 93 22.10 3.63 2.03
C ARG A 93 21.02 2.56 1.90
N GLU A 94 21.44 1.30 1.96
CA GLU A 94 20.56 0.14 1.75
C GLU A 94 19.33 0.15 2.67
N ASN A 95 19.53 0.49 3.95
CA ASN A 95 18.46 0.57 4.96
C ASN A 95 17.40 1.64 4.69
N CYS A 96 17.63 2.56 3.75
CA CYS A 96 16.63 3.54 3.36
C CYS A 96 15.61 2.98 2.36
N PHE A 97 15.76 1.75 1.86
CA PHE A 97 14.82 1.15 0.91
C PHE A 97 13.37 1.13 1.41
N PHE A 98 13.10 0.44 2.53
CA PHE A 98 11.76 0.35 3.09
C PHE A 98 11.23 1.71 3.57
N PRO A 99 12.00 2.54 4.32
CA PRO A 99 11.58 3.90 4.69
C PRO A 99 11.21 4.79 3.48
N ALA A 100 11.98 4.75 2.40
CA ALA A 100 11.67 5.50 1.19
C ALA A 100 10.41 4.95 0.50
N ALA A 101 10.28 3.63 0.40
CA ALA A 101 9.07 2.98 -0.13
C ALA A 101 7.82 3.32 0.71
N MET A 102 7.95 3.45 2.03
CA MET A 102 6.86 3.88 2.92
C MET A 102 6.35 5.27 2.56
N ILE A 103 7.24 6.22 2.28
CA ILE A 103 6.86 7.58 1.88
C ILE A 103 6.16 7.55 0.52
N VAL A 104 6.71 6.82 -0.45
CA VAL A 104 6.13 6.69 -1.79
C VAL A 104 4.73 6.06 -1.73
N VAL A 105 4.57 4.95 -1.00
CA VAL A 105 3.28 4.27 -0.85
C VAL A 105 2.32 5.10 0.00
N GLY A 106 2.79 5.76 1.06
CA GLY A 106 2.00 6.65 1.88
C GLY A 106 1.41 7.82 1.08
N THR A 107 2.22 8.49 0.26
CA THR A 107 1.74 9.57 -0.62
C THR A 107 0.77 9.06 -1.69
N HIS A 108 0.98 7.85 -2.21
CA HIS A 108 0.04 7.18 -3.12
C HIS A 108 -1.37 6.99 -2.52
N TYR A 109 -1.51 6.91 -1.19
CA TYR A 109 -2.84 6.82 -0.54
C TYR A 109 -3.58 8.17 -0.42
N LEU A 110 -2.96 9.32 -0.66
CA LEU A 110 -3.64 10.62 -0.55
C LEU A 110 -4.81 10.78 -1.53
N PRO A 111 -4.70 10.43 -2.83
CA PRO A 111 -5.83 10.45 -3.75
C PRO A 111 -7.00 9.56 -3.30
N PHE A 112 -6.74 8.53 -2.50
CA PHE A 112 -7.76 7.58 -2.07
C PHE A 112 -8.75 8.20 -1.08
N ILE A 113 -8.38 9.30 -0.42
CA ILE A 113 -9.32 10.13 0.35
C ILE A 113 -10.49 10.54 -0.55
N THR A 114 -10.21 11.04 -1.76
CA THR A 114 -11.22 11.48 -2.72
C THR A 114 -11.85 10.29 -3.44
N LEU A 115 -11.05 9.35 -3.93
CA LEU A 115 -11.55 8.21 -4.73
C LEU A 115 -12.53 7.29 -3.97
N TYR A 116 -12.30 7.11 -2.66
CA TYR A 116 -13.17 6.34 -1.77
C TYR A 116 -14.08 7.22 -0.92
N GLY A 117 -13.80 8.52 -0.81
CA GLY A 117 -14.48 9.44 0.09
C GLY A 117 -14.22 9.14 1.57
N MET A 118 -13.16 8.40 1.93
CA MET A 118 -12.93 7.90 3.30
C MET A 118 -11.69 8.55 3.92
N LYS A 119 -11.86 9.21 5.08
CA LYS A 119 -10.76 9.88 5.81
C LYS A 119 -9.66 8.93 6.28
N MET A 120 -9.97 7.65 6.47
CA MET A 120 -8.99 6.64 6.91
C MET A 120 -7.76 6.56 5.97
N PHE A 121 -7.92 6.82 4.67
CA PHE A 121 -6.80 6.82 3.74
C PHE A 121 -5.81 7.95 4.02
N GLY A 122 -6.30 9.11 4.49
CA GLY A 122 -5.44 10.21 4.93
C GLY A 122 -4.67 9.88 6.20
N ILE A 123 -5.32 9.16 7.14
CA ILE A 123 -4.64 8.67 8.35
C ILE A 123 -3.54 7.67 7.97
N LEU A 124 -3.86 6.69 7.12
CA LEU A 124 -2.88 5.70 6.64
C LEU A 124 -1.71 6.38 5.91
N ALA A 125 -2.00 7.33 5.02
CA ALA A 125 -1.00 8.12 4.31
C ALA A 125 -0.08 8.87 5.29
N GLY A 126 -0.66 9.58 6.26
CA GLY A 126 0.09 10.32 7.28
C GLY A 126 0.98 9.41 8.12
N LEU A 127 0.49 8.24 8.55
CA LEU A 127 1.27 7.26 9.30
C LEU A 127 2.45 6.74 8.48
N LEU A 128 2.21 6.29 7.23
CA LEU A 128 3.27 5.73 6.39
C LEU A 128 4.34 6.78 6.03
N VAL A 129 3.94 8.00 5.68
CA VAL A 129 4.89 9.08 5.38
C VAL A 129 5.69 9.47 6.61
N SER A 130 5.03 9.70 7.76
CA SER A 130 5.71 10.17 8.97
C SER A 130 6.63 9.10 9.56
N LEU A 131 6.20 7.83 9.58
CA LEU A 131 7.03 6.72 10.04
C LEU A 131 8.15 6.42 9.06
N GLY A 132 7.91 6.51 7.75
CA GLY A 132 8.96 6.36 6.74
C GLY A 132 10.03 7.44 6.89
N ALA A 133 9.64 8.70 7.04
CA ALA A 133 10.58 9.80 7.29
C ALA A 133 11.32 9.61 8.62
N GLY A 134 10.60 9.27 9.70
CA GLY A 134 11.19 9.02 11.02
C GLY A 134 12.21 7.89 11.01
N LEU A 135 11.91 6.77 10.34
CA LEU A 135 12.83 5.64 10.19
C LEU A 135 14.04 6.00 9.30
N ALA A 136 13.86 6.79 8.24
CA ALA A 136 14.97 7.20 7.39
C ALA A 136 15.96 8.14 8.10
N LEU A 137 15.45 9.03 8.96
CA LEU A 137 16.24 10.05 9.65
C LEU A 137 16.81 9.57 10.98
N TYR A 138 16.05 8.79 11.73
CA TYR A 138 16.34 8.43 13.13
C TYR A 138 16.18 6.94 13.44
N GLY A 139 15.81 6.13 12.44
CA GLY A 139 15.57 4.71 12.64
C GLY A 139 16.84 3.93 12.98
N PRO A 140 16.69 2.78 13.68
CA PRO A 140 17.81 1.89 13.93
C PRO A 140 18.30 1.25 12.62
N ASP A 141 19.51 0.70 12.67
CA ASP A 141 20.13 -0.05 11.56
C ASP A 141 19.47 -1.43 11.40
N MET A 142 18.20 -1.44 10.96
CA MET A 142 17.39 -2.63 10.75
C MET A 142 16.70 -2.54 9.39
N PHE A 143 17.26 -3.21 8.39
CA PHE A 143 16.79 -3.17 7.01
C PHE A 143 15.26 -3.34 6.88
N SER A 144 14.69 -4.41 7.45
CA SER A 144 13.28 -4.78 7.24
C SER A 144 12.28 -4.13 8.19
N LEU A 145 12.69 -3.26 9.12
CA LEU A 145 11.79 -2.68 10.13
C LEU A 145 10.61 -1.92 9.49
N GLY A 146 10.89 -1.06 8.51
CA GLY A 146 9.85 -0.36 7.76
C GLY A 146 8.92 -1.31 6.99
N GLY A 147 9.45 -2.46 6.56
CA GLY A 147 8.70 -3.54 5.93
C GLY A 147 7.62 -4.11 6.84
N TRP A 148 8.02 -4.54 8.04
CA TRP A 148 7.12 -5.11 9.06
C TRP A 148 6.05 -4.12 9.52
N VAL A 149 6.45 -2.88 9.82
CA VAL A 149 5.53 -1.83 10.28
C VAL A 149 4.46 -1.56 9.22
N THR A 150 4.86 -1.45 7.95
CA THR A 150 3.92 -1.19 6.87
C THR A 150 3.00 -2.37 6.61
N ALA A 151 3.50 -3.61 6.66
CA ALA A 151 2.66 -4.79 6.55
C ALA A 151 1.56 -4.81 7.62
N ALA A 152 1.93 -4.54 8.87
CA ALA A 152 0.98 -4.48 9.99
C ALA A 152 -0.08 -3.37 9.78
N LEU A 153 0.36 -2.17 9.40
CA LEU A 153 -0.54 -1.04 9.14
C LEU A 153 -1.52 -1.34 7.99
N LEU A 154 -1.02 -1.85 6.87
CA LEU A 154 -1.84 -2.15 5.69
C LEU A 154 -2.87 -3.25 5.98
N ILE A 155 -2.47 -4.31 6.69
CA ILE A 155 -3.40 -5.39 7.07
C ILE A 155 -4.46 -4.85 8.04
N ALA A 156 -4.05 -4.08 9.07
CA ALA A 156 -4.98 -3.50 10.03
C ALA A 156 -6.00 -2.56 9.35
N PHE A 157 -5.51 -1.67 8.49
CA PHE A 157 -6.37 -0.75 7.76
C PHE A 157 -7.26 -1.47 6.74
N ALA A 158 -6.83 -2.60 6.17
CA ALA A 158 -7.68 -3.39 5.29
C ALA A 158 -8.97 -3.79 6.03
N PHE A 159 -8.83 -4.39 7.21
CA PHE A 159 -9.97 -4.82 8.02
C PHE A 159 -10.78 -3.64 8.58
N LEU A 160 -10.13 -2.53 8.92
CA LEU A 160 -10.82 -1.29 9.30
C LEU A 160 -11.70 -0.74 8.17
N GLY A 161 -11.18 -0.66 6.94
CA GLY A 161 -11.94 -0.18 5.78
C GLY A 161 -13.13 -1.09 5.48
N ARG A 162 -12.94 -2.40 5.61
CA ARG A 162 -14.02 -3.39 5.47
C ARG A 162 -15.10 -3.18 6.53
N SER A 163 -14.73 -3.04 7.79
CA SER A 163 -15.70 -2.91 8.89
C SER A 163 -16.52 -1.63 8.78
N LEU A 164 -15.88 -0.50 8.45
CA LEU A 164 -16.56 0.78 8.24
C LEU A 164 -17.62 0.69 7.15
N VAL A 165 -17.30 0.09 6.00
CA VAL A 165 -18.25 -0.03 4.89
C VAL A 165 -19.40 -0.98 5.22
N LEU A 166 -19.13 -2.11 5.88
CA LEU A 166 -20.19 -3.05 6.27
C LEU A 166 -21.13 -2.47 7.35
N LEU A 167 -20.63 -1.55 8.20
CA LEU A 167 -21.48 -0.83 9.15
C LEU A 167 -22.35 0.22 8.45
N GLU A 168 -21.82 0.90 7.43
CA GLU A 168 -22.58 1.85 6.61
C GLU A 168 -23.69 1.14 5.82
N GLU A 169 -23.45 -0.05 5.26
CA GLU A 169 -24.45 -0.82 4.49
C GLU A 169 -25.62 -1.35 5.34
N LYS A 170 -25.45 -1.43 6.66
CA LYS A 170 -26.50 -1.86 7.59
C LYS A 170 -27.42 -0.73 8.05
N ARG A 171 -27.04 0.53 7.80
CA ARG A 171 -27.81 1.73 8.16
C ARG A 171 -28.74 2.11 7.01
#